data_AF-A0A963XT66-F1
#
_entry.id   AF-A0A963XT66-F1
#
_cell.length_a   1.000
_cell.length_b   1.000
_cell.length_c   1.000
_cell.angle_alpha   90.00
_cell.angle_beta   90.00
_cell.angle_gamma   90.00
#
_symmetry.space_group_name_H-M   'P 1'
#
loop_
_entity.id
_entity.type
_entity.pdbx_description
1 polymer ?
#
loop_
_entity_poly.entity_id
_entity_poly.type
_entity_poly.pdbx_seq_one_letter_code
_entity_poly.pdbx_strand_id
1 'polypeptide(L)'
;MTPSESRKSLLSLFFAPELRAWRGRMPLAVVFWGYGVATSMALVILHATALDAGQLAFQQVLIVVSAAYTIWILVAIWRCAPNAAPFWGVLARWSTIAWGLNTAFVLLFLQIELALRFARG
;
A
#
# COMPACT_ATOMS: atom_id res chain seq x y z
N MET A 1 23.54 20.78 -17.85
CA MET A 1 22.63 19.73 -17.34
C MET A 1 23.37 18.97 -16.24
N THR A 2 22.95 19.06 -14.99
CA THR A 2 23.66 18.44 -13.85
C THR A 2 23.12 17.03 -13.57
N PRO A 3 23.93 16.11 -13.04
CA PRO A 3 23.53 14.70 -12.81
C PRO A 3 22.31 14.50 -11.89
N SER A 4 21.99 15.50 -11.05
CA SER A 4 20.88 15.45 -10.10
C SER A 4 19.50 15.68 -10.74
N GLU A 5 19.42 16.43 -11.85
CA GLU A 5 18.15 16.66 -12.56
C GLU A 5 17.71 15.45 -13.38
N SER A 6 18.67 14.75 -14.01
CA SER A 6 18.41 13.53 -14.77
C SER A 6 17.84 12.40 -13.89
N ARG A 7 18.39 12.23 -12.67
CA ARG A 7 17.92 11.21 -11.73
C ARG A 7 16.51 11.49 -11.20
N LYS A 8 16.17 12.76 -10.94
CA LYS A 8 14.81 13.17 -10.55
C LYS A 8 13.80 12.92 -11.68
N SER A 9 14.20 13.18 -12.93
CA SER A 9 13.38 12.93 -14.11
C SER A 9 13.07 11.43 -14.27
N LEU A 10 14.08 10.56 -14.18
CA LEU A 10 13.90 9.10 -14.28
C LEU A 10 13.01 8.52 -13.18
N LEU A 11 13.22 8.93 -11.92
CA LEU A 11 12.36 8.50 -10.80
C LEU A 11 10.92 8.98 -11.00
N SER A 12 10.73 10.22 -11.47
CA SER A 12 9.39 10.75 -11.73
C SER A 12 8.67 10.05 -12.89
N LEU A 13 9.42 9.53 -13.86
CA LEU A 13 8.92 8.73 -14.98
C LEU A 13 8.52 7.32 -14.51
N PHE A 14 9.36 6.69 -13.70
CA PHE A 14 9.08 5.37 -13.13
C PHE A 14 7.85 5.41 -12.20
N PHE A 15 7.79 6.41 -11.31
CA PHE A 15 6.67 6.64 -10.40
C PHE A 15 5.56 7.51 -11.00
N ALA A 16 5.56 7.74 -12.31
CA ALA A 16 4.53 8.54 -12.97
C ALA A 16 3.12 7.95 -12.78
N PRO A 17 2.90 6.63 -12.89
CA PRO A 17 1.60 6.02 -12.61
C PRO A 17 1.13 6.26 -11.17
N GLU A 18 2.00 6.04 -10.19
CA GLU A 18 1.72 6.19 -8.77
C GLU A 18 1.42 7.66 -8.44
N LEU A 19 2.18 8.59 -9.02
CA LEU A 19 1.95 10.01 -8.84
C LEU A 19 0.62 10.46 -9.47
N ARG A 20 0.21 9.87 -10.61
CA ARG A 20 -1.10 10.12 -11.21
C ARG A 20 -2.23 9.59 -10.33
N ALA A 21 -2.09 8.38 -9.79
CA ALA A 21 -3.06 7.80 -8.85
C ALA A 21 -3.20 8.67 -7.59
N TRP A 22 -2.08 9.06 -6.99
CA TRP A 22 -2.04 9.95 -5.82
C TRP A 22 -2.69 11.31 -6.08
N ARG A 23 -2.55 11.84 -7.30
CA ARG A 23 -3.15 13.12 -7.71
C ARG A 23 -4.62 13.01 -8.13
N GLY A 24 -5.24 11.82 -8.03
CA GLY A 24 -6.63 11.64 -8.42
C GLY A 24 -6.85 11.64 -9.94
N ARG A 25 -5.82 11.40 -10.75
CA ARG A 25 -5.89 11.50 -12.23
C ARG A 25 -6.08 10.14 -12.92
N MET A 26 -6.36 9.08 -12.18
CA MET A 26 -6.56 7.74 -12.71
C MET A 26 -8.00 7.26 -12.51
N PRO A 27 -8.49 6.34 -13.37
CA PRO A 27 -9.78 5.71 -13.17
C PRO A 27 -9.82 4.96 -11.84
N LEU A 28 -10.90 5.12 -11.08
CA LEU A 28 -11.08 4.48 -9.77
C LEU A 28 -10.89 2.96 -9.83
N ALA A 29 -11.45 2.31 -10.87
CA ALA A 29 -11.36 0.86 -11.03
C ALA A 29 -9.91 0.37 -11.13
N VAL A 30 -9.06 1.09 -11.86
CA VAL A 30 -7.63 0.75 -12.00
C VAL A 30 -6.92 0.90 -10.65
N VAL A 31 -7.21 1.97 -9.91
CA VAL A 31 -6.60 2.21 -8.60
C VAL A 31 -7.06 1.19 -7.56
N PHE A 32 -8.36 0.90 -7.52
CA PHE A 32 -8.95 -0.04 -6.57
C PHE A 32 -8.49 -1.48 -6.84
N TRP A 33 -8.57 -1.97 -8.08
CA TRP A 33 -8.22 -3.36 -8.38
C TRP A 33 -6.70 -3.58 -8.51
N GLY A 34 -6.01 -2.69 -9.23
CA GLY A 34 -4.58 -2.85 -9.47
C GLY A 34 -3.74 -2.58 -8.22
N TYR A 35 -3.89 -1.39 -7.66
CA TYR A 35 -3.18 -1.07 -6.42
C TYR A 35 -3.91 -1.71 -5.23
N GLY A 36 -5.17 -1.37 -4.98
CA GLY A 36 -5.89 -1.85 -3.80
C GLY A 36 -5.91 -3.36 -3.61
N VAL A 37 -6.20 -4.15 -4.64
CA VAL A 37 -6.29 -5.62 -4.51
C VAL A 37 -4.97 -6.31 -4.88
N ALA A 38 -4.47 -6.14 -6.10
CA ALA A 38 -3.33 -6.93 -6.57
C ALA A 38 -2.03 -6.63 -5.80
N THR A 39 -1.74 -5.35 -5.53
CA THR A 39 -0.54 -4.97 -4.77
C THR A 39 -0.64 -5.40 -3.31
N SER A 40 -1.82 -5.29 -2.69
CA SER A 40 -2.04 -5.81 -1.33
C SER A 40 -1.81 -7.32 -1.26
N MET A 41 -2.28 -8.07 -2.26
CA MET A 41 -2.06 -9.52 -2.33
C MET A 41 -0.56 -9.85 -2.41
N ALA A 42 0.19 -9.11 -3.21
CA ALA A 42 1.64 -9.27 -3.32
C ALA A 42 2.34 -9.01 -1.96
N LEU A 43 1.95 -7.96 -1.24
CA LEU A 43 2.49 -7.67 0.10
C LEU A 43 2.17 -8.79 1.10
N VAL A 44 0.95 -9.35 1.05
CA VAL A 44 0.57 -10.48 1.90
C VAL A 44 1.40 -11.72 1.60
N ILE A 45 1.61 -12.06 0.32
CA ILE A 45 2.44 -13.21 -0.08
C ILE A 45 3.90 -13.01 0.36
N LEU A 46 4.45 -11.80 0.17
CA LEU A 46 5.79 -11.47 0.64
C LEU A 46 5.90 -11.59 2.17
N HIS A 47 4.87 -11.17 2.90
CA HIS A 47 4.88 -11.29 4.36
C HIS A 47 4.79 -12.75 4.82
N ALA A 48 3.92 -13.56 4.19
CA ALA A 48 3.79 -14.98 4.48
C ALA A 48 5.09 -15.75 4.20
N THR A 49 5.76 -15.46 3.08
CA THR A 49 7.06 -16.07 2.75
C THR A 49 8.17 -15.63 3.71
N ALA A 50 8.19 -14.37 4.14
CA ALA A 50 9.11 -13.89 5.17
C ALA A 50 8.87 -14.55 6.54
N LEU A 51 7.60 -14.87 6.84
CA LEU A 51 7.19 -15.58 8.06
C LEU A 51 7.66 -17.03 8.04
N ASP A 52 7.44 -17.74 6.93
CA ASP A 52 7.87 -19.12 6.72
C ASP A 52 9.40 -19.25 6.78
N ALA A 53 10.13 -18.30 6.18
CA ALA A 53 11.59 -18.26 6.21
C ALA A 53 12.19 -17.77 7.56
N GLY A 54 11.36 -17.39 8.54
CA GLY A 54 11.82 -16.90 9.84
C GLY A 54 12.60 -15.58 9.80
N GLN A 55 12.48 -14.79 8.72
CA GLN A 55 13.29 -13.59 8.51
C GLN A 55 12.72 -12.37 9.25
N LEU A 56 13.02 -12.26 10.55
CA LEU A 56 12.44 -11.24 11.43
C LEU A 56 12.69 -9.79 10.94
N ALA A 57 13.90 -9.48 10.47
CA ALA A 57 14.21 -8.15 9.94
C ALA A 57 13.40 -7.82 8.68
N PHE A 58 13.20 -8.79 7.80
CA PHE A 58 12.41 -8.61 6.59
C PHE A 58 10.91 -8.46 6.91
N GLN A 59 10.40 -9.21 7.89
CA GLN A 59 9.04 -9.02 8.42
C GLN A 59 8.82 -7.60 8.96
N GLN A 60 9.76 -7.06 9.75
CA GLN A 60 9.67 -5.68 10.26
C GLN A 60 9.59 -4.66 9.12
N VAL A 61 10.43 -4.80 8.10
CA VAL A 61 10.42 -3.91 6.93
C VAL A 61 9.08 -4.01 6.19
N LEU A 62 8.57 -5.22 5.99
CA LEU A 62 7.28 -5.43 5.32
C LEU A 62 6.10 -4.84 6.11
N ILE A 63 6.12 -4.88 7.45
CA ILE A 63 5.09 -4.23 8.27
C ILE A 63 5.09 -2.73 8.03
N VAL A 64 6.27 -2.09 8.09
CA VAL A 64 6.41 -0.64 7.89
C VAL A 64 6.00 -0.24 6.46
N VAL A 65 6.45 -0.98 5.46
CA VAL A 65 6.09 -0.76 4.05
C VAL A 65 4.58 -0.91 3.86
N SER A 66 3.97 -1.94 4.44
CA SER A 66 2.52 -2.18 4.34
C SER A 66 1.72 -1.07 5.01
N ALA A 67 2.18 -0.53 6.14
CA ALA A 67 1.53 0.59 6.81
C ALA A 67 1.58 1.86 5.94
N ALA A 68 2.76 2.20 5.41
CA ALA A 68 2.93 3.35 4.52
C ALA A 68 2.09 3.20 3.24
N TYR A 69 2.09 2.01 2.65
CA TYR A 69 1.27 1.66 1.49
C TYR A 69 -0.23 1.79 1.76
N THR A 70 -0.70 1.35 2.94
CA THR A 70 -2.11 1.45 3.35
C THR A 70 -2.58 2.90 3.41
N ILE A 71 -1.78 3.79 3.99
CA ILE A 71 -2.06 5.24 3.99
C ILE A 71 -2.10 5.75 2.55
N TRP A 72 -1.13 5.32 1.73
CA TRP A 72 -1.03 5.79 0.35
C TRP A 72 -2.27 5.42 -0.47
N ILE A 73 -2.69 4.16 -0.42
CA ILE A 73 -3.82 3.66 -1.22
C ILE A 73 -5.16 4.23 -0.76
N LEU A 74 -5.34 4.46 0.55
CA LEU A 74 -6.51 5.14 1.10
C LEU A 74 -6.70 6.52 0.46
N VAL A 75 -5.65 7.33 0.44
CA VAL A 75 -5.69 8.67 -0.13
C VAL A 75 -5.84 8.63 -1.65
N ALA A 76 -5.15 7.71 -2.34
CA ALA A 76 -5.25 7.56 -3.79
C ALA A 76 -6.69 7.20 -4.21
N ILE A 77 -7.32 6.22 -3.55
CA ILE A 77 -8.71 5.84 -3.80
C ILE A 77 -9.65 6.99 -3.48
N TRP A 78 -9.44 7.68 -2.36
CA TRP A 78 -10.30 8.81 -1.97
C TRP A 78 -10.31 9.92 -3.01
N ARG A 79 -9.13 10.23 -3.57
CA ARG A 79 -8.93 11.24 -4.61
C ARG A 79 -9.39 10.79 -6.00
N CYS A 80 -9.32 9.49 -6.31
CA CYS A 80 -9.80 8.94 -7.57
C CYS A 80 -11.30 8.61 -7.57
N ALA A 81 -11.95 8.58 -6.40
CA ALA A 81 -13.37 8.25 -6.28
C ALA A 81 -14.33 9.11 -7.15
N PRO A 82 -14.08 10.43 -7.37
CA PRO A 82 -14.90 11.23 -8.28
C PRO A 82 -14.80 10.81 -9.76
N ASN A 83 -13.81 10.01 -10.15
CA ASN A 83 -13.61 9.56 -11.54
C ASN A 83 -14.46 8.33 -11.89
N ALA A 84 -15.42 7.96 -11.05
CA ALA A 84 -16.38 6.89 -11.28
C ALA A 84 -17.81 7.38 -11.04
N ALA A 85 -18.80 6.57 -11.43
CA ALA A 85 -20.18 6.89 -11.11
C ALA A 85 -20.35 7.04 -9.58
N PRO A 86 -21.22 7.96 -9.10
CA PRO A 86 -21.31 8.32 -7.68
C PRO A 86 -21.47 7.12 -6.74
N PHE A 87 -22.27 6.13 -7.14
CA PHE A 87 -22.47 4.88 -6.40
C PHE A 87 -21.15 4.14 -6.14
N TRP A 88 -20.36 3.90 -7.19
CA TRP A 88 -19.07 3.18 -7.10
C TRP A 88 -18.02 3.97 -6.32
N GLY A 89 -18.02 5.31 -6.45
CA GLY A 89 -17.12 6.17 -5.70
C GLY A 89 -17.38 6.13 -4.19
N VAL A 90 -18.65 6.15 -3.77
CA VAL A 90 -19.04 6.02 -2.36
C VAL A 90 -18.71 4.63 -1.83
N LEU A 91 -19.05 3.58 -2.59
CA LEU A 91 -18.78 2.20 -2.21
C LEU A 91 -17.27 1.98 -2.00
N ALA A 92 -16.44 2.38 -2.97
CA ALA A 92 -14.99 2.21 -2.88
C ALA A 92 -14.39 2.94 -1.67
N ARG A 93 -14.87 4.14 -1.32
CA ARG A 93 -14.40 4.89 -0.14
C ARG A 93 -14.69 4.13 1.16
N TRP A 94 -15.93 3.69 1.35
CA TRP A 94 -16.31 2.95 2.56
C TRP A 94 -15.61 1.61 2.65
N SER A 95 -15.55 0.85 1.55
CA SER A 95 -14.82 -0.42 1.49
C SER A 95 -13.34 -0.22 1.84
N THR A 96 -12.70 0.83 1.33
CA THR A 96 -11.28 1.08 1.60
C THR A 96 -11.05 1.54 3.04
N ILE A 97 -11.95 2.32 3.65
CA ILE A 97 -11.86 2.65 5.09
C ILE A 97 -11.93 1.38 5.94
N ALA A 98 -12.94 0.53 5.70
CA ALA A 98 -13.10 -0.72 6.44
C ALA A 98 -11.87 -1.62 6.29
N TRP A 99 -11.36 -1.73 5.07
CA TRP A 99 -10.13 -2.46 4.77
C TRP A 99 -8.90 -1.86 5.47
N GLY A 100 -8.75 -0.53 5.46
CA GLY A 100 -7.65 0.17 6.10
C GLY A 100 -7.62 -0.02 7.61
N LEU A 101 -8.79 0.00 8.26
CA LEU A 101 -8.92 -0.31 9.68
C LEU A 101 -8.55 -1.77 9.97
N ASN A 102 -9.07 -2.72 9.18
CA ASN A 102 -8.71 -4.13 9.32
C ASN A 102 -7.20 -4.35 9.15
N THR A 103 -6.61 -3.75 8.13
CA THR A 103 -5.17 -3.84 7.86
C THR A 103 -4.36 -3.27 9.02
N ALA A 104 -4.77 -2.14 9.60
CA ALA A 104 -4.10 -1.57 10.77
C ALA A 104 -4.10 -2.53 11.97
N PHE A 105 -5.23 -3.22 12.23
CA PHE A 105 -5.27 -4.26 13.26
C PHE A 105 -4.35 -5.43 12.95
N VAL A 106 -4.36 -5.94 11.71
CA VAL A 106 -3.48 -7.04 11.29
C VAL A 106 -2.01 -6.68 11.48
N LEU A 107 -1.59 -5.49 11.03
CA LEU A 107 -0.21 -5.03 11.19
C LEU A 107 0.17 -4.85 12.66
N LEU A 108 -0.75 -4.38 13.51
CA LEU A 108 -0.53 -4.30 14.95
C LEU A 108 -0.30 -5.68 15.56
N PHE A 109 -1.13 -6.67 15.23
CA PHE A 109 -0.96 -8.04 15.71
C PHE A 109 0.36 -8.65 15.25
N LEU A 110 0.72 -8.48 13.96
CA LEU A 110 1.99 -8.94 13.42
C LEU A 110 3.19 -8.28 14.11
N GLN A 111 3.09 -6.98 14.42
CA GLN A 111 4.14 -6.26 15.13
C GLN A 111 4.31 -6.76 16.58
N ILE A 112 3.21 -7.07 17.27
CA ILE A 112 3.24 -7.65 18.62
C ILE A 112 3.87 -9.05 18.56
N GLU A 113 3.44 -9.89 17.62
CA GLU A 113 3.99 -11.23 17.45
C GLU A 113 5.49 -11.20 17.14
N LEU A 114 5.92 -10.32 16.23
CA LEU A 114 7.31 -10.13 15.89
C LEU A 114 8.14 -9.70 17.12
N ALA A 115 7.62 -8.76 17.92
CA ALA A 115 8.27 -8.34 19.16
C ALA A 115 8.41 -9.50 20.17
N LEU A 116 7.38 -10.34 20.29
CA LEU A 116 7.42 -11.54 21.14
C LEU A 116 8.43 -12.57 20.64
N ARG A 117 8.53 -12.78 19.32
CA ARG A 117 9.54 -13.67 18.72
C ARG A 117 10.96 -13.15 18.98
N PHE A 118 11.19 -11.85 18.80
CA PHE A 118 12.47 -11.21 19.15
C PHE A 118 12.82 -11.35 20.64
N ALA A 119 11.84 -11.25 21.53
CA ALA A 119 12.06 -11.37 22.97
C ALA A 119 12.35 -12.82 23.43
N ARG A 120 11.95 -13.83 22.64
CA ARG A 120 12.13 -15.25 22.98
C ARG A 120 13.47 -15.83 22.50
N GLY A 121 14.14 -15.19 21.55
CA GLY A 121 15.40 -15.67 20.96
C GLY A 121 15.16 -16.74 19.91
#